data_AF-A0A369XH32-F1
#
_entry.id   AF-A0A369XH32-F1
#
_cell.length_a   1.000
_cell.length_b   1.000
_cell.length_c   1.000
_cell.angle_alpha   90.00
_cell.angle_beta   90.00
_cell.angle_gamma   90.00
#
_symmetry.space_group_name_H-M   'P 1'
#
loop_
_entity.id
_entity.type
_entity.pdbx_description
1 polymer ?
#
loop_
_entity_poly.entity_id
_entity_poly.type
_entity_poly.pdbx_seq_one_letter_code
_entity_poly.pdbx_strand_id
1 'polypeptide(L)'
;AAVSDAAVQATPEASAEGIAILRKWAGLVDGLVESFRSRRSDPGLFEVMSGAVNIMQDHITRSRLAMDPADLVLRPDLADFQLMDFHRAREAIDIGRQHLEEVAPQLESIAAQLLSRR
;
A
#
# COMPACT_ATOMS: atom_id res chain seq x y z
N ALA A 1 0.04 17.69 56.76
CA ALA A 1 0.91 16.59 56.31
C ALA A 1 0.23 15.95 55.11
N ALA A 2 0.60 16.40 53.90
CA ALA A 2 1.59 15.73 53.05
C ALA A 2 0.91 14.70 52.15
N VAL A 3 0.50 15.14 50.96
CA VAL A 3 0.53 14.29 49.76
C VAL A 3 1.29 15.10 48.72
N SER A 4 2.54 14.70 48.58
CA SER A 4 3.55 15.23 47.67
C SER A 4 3.17 14.90 46.23
N ASP A 5 3.23 15.93 45.39
CA ASP A 5 3.86 15.96 44.08
C ASP A 5 4.30 14.60 43.48
N ALA A 6 3.61 14.19 42.43
CA ALA A 6 4.08 13.21 41.46
C ALA A 6 3.64 13.67 40.07
N ALA A 7 4.26 14.75 39.60
CA ALA A 7 4.25 15.11 38.20
C ALA A 7 4.69 13.91 37.35
N VAL A 8 3.75 13.41 36.54
CA VAL A 8 4.03 12.42 35.48
C VAL A 8 5.00 13.07 34.50
N GLN A 9 6.27 12.70 34.64
CA GLN A 9 7.35 13.14 33.75
C GLN A 9 7.15 12.49 32.38
N ALA A 10 6.85 13.30 31.37
CA ALA A 10 6.91 12.90 29.97
C ALA A 10 8.39 12.82 29.53
N THR A 11 8.89 11.62 29.27
CA THR A 11 10.26 11.37 28.83
C THR A 11 10.47 11.89 27.40
N PRO A 12 11.45 12.78 27.14
CA PRO A 12 11.65 13.43 25.84
C PRO A 12 12.35 12.55 24.77
N GLU A 13 12.74 11.33 25.11
CA GLU A 13 13.60 10.47 24.29
C GLU A 13 12.87 9.79 23.11
N ALA A 14 11.58 9.48 23.25
CA ALA A 14 10.79 8.81 22.20
C ALA A 14 10.61 9.67 20.93
N SER A 15 10.79 10.99 21.04
CA SER A 15 10.67 11.92 19.90
C SER A 15 11.94 11.97 19.05
N ALA A 16 13.12 11.87 19.68
CA ALA A 16 14.41 11.96 18.98
C ALA A 16 14.68 10.73 18.09
N GLU A 17 14.33 9.54 18.56
CA GLU A 17 14.44 8.29 17.79
C GLU A 17 13.47 8.27 16.60
N GLY A 18 12.23 8.75 16.81
CA GLY A 18 11.25 8.90 15.73
C GLY A 18 11.72 9.85 14.62
N ILE A 19 12.29 11.00 15.00
CA ILE A 19 12.87 11.96 14.05
C ILE A 19 14.11 11.37 13.33
N ALA A 20 14.89 10.51 14.00
CA ALA A 20 16.03 9.83 13.39
C ALA A 20 15.59 8.79 12.35
N ILE A 21 14.54 8.02 12.62
CA ILE A 21 13.97 7.06 11.67
C ILE A 21 13.41 7.78 10.45
N LEU A 22 12.65 8.86 10.64
CA LEU A 22 12.12 9.66 9.54
C LEU A 22 13.22 10.25 8.65
N ARG A 23 14.33 10.72 9.25
CA ARG A 23 15.49 11.23 8.50
C ARG A 23 16.20 10.14 7.71
N LYS A 24 16.28 8.92 8.26
CA LYS A 24 16.84 7.76 7.58
C LYS A 24 15.97 7.34 6.38
N TRP A 25 14.65 7.39 6.53
CA TRP A 25 13.71 7.17 5.43
C TRP A 25 13.77 8.27 4.37
N ALA A 26 13.89 9.54 4.79
CA ALA A 26 14.07 10.67 3.87
C ALA A 26 15.35 10.53 3.04
N GLY A 27 16.48 10.13 3.64
CA GLY A 27 17.73 9.92 2.92
C GLY A 27 17.69 8.78 1.88
N LEU A 28 16.87 7.75 2.10
CA LEU A 28 16.63 6.70 1.10
C LEU A 28 15.80 7.23 -0.07
N VAL A 29 14.83 8.11 0.21
CA VAL A 29 14.04 8.80 -0.81
C VAL A 29 14.90 9.80 -1.59
N ASP A 30 15.78 10.56 -0.94
CA ASP A 30 16.69 11.50 -1.60
C ASP A 30 17.65 10.78 -2.57
N GLY A 31 18.19 9.61 -2.17
CA GLY A 31 19.00 8.78 -3.05
C GLY A 31 18.23 8.24 -4.25
N LEU A 32 16.93 7.97 -4.07
CA LEU A 32 16.03 7.60 -5.16
C LEU A 32 15.77 8.81 -6.08
N VAL A 33 15.49 9.99 -5.52
CA VAL A 33 15.26 11.26 -6.24
C VAL A 33 16.44 11.61 -7.15
N GLU A 34 17.68 11.42 -6.70
CA GLU A 34 18.86 11.71 -7.51
C GLU A 34 18.99 10.76 -8.71
N SER A 35 18.52 9.52 -8.59
CA SER A 35 18.49 8.56 -9.71
C SER A 35 17.48 8.94 -10.82
N PHE A 36 16.50 9.82 -10.53
CA PHE A 36 15.57 10.35 -11.55
C PHE A 36 16.21 11.37 -12.49
N ARG A 37 17.38 11.93 -12.17
CA ARG A 37 18.01 12.99 -13.00
C ARG A 37 18.76 12.46 -14.23
N SER A 38 18.87 11.15 -14.44
CA SER A 38 19.65 10.59 -15.57
C SER A 38 18.79 10.34 -16.83
N ARG A 39 19.17 11.06 -17.90
CA ARG A 39 18.83 11.06 -19.36
C ARG A 39 17.60 10.30 -19.92
N ARG A 40 16.92 11.04 -20.82
CA ARG A 40 15.63 10.85 -21.51
C ARG A 40 15.52 9.77 -22.62
N SER A 41 16.32 8.72 -22.65
CA SER A 41 16.27 7.75 -23.77
C SER A 41 16.17 6.27 -23.40
N ASP A 42 16.33 5.92 -22.13
CA ASP A 42 16.09 4.58 -21.60
C ASP A 42 15.06 4.67 -20.46
N PRO A 43 14.25 3.64 -20.20
CA PRO A 43 13.37 3.61 -19.03
C PRO A 43 14.19 3.92 -17.78
N GLY A 44 13.69 4.86 -16.95
CA GLY A 44 14.41 5.26 -15.75
C GLY A 44 14.63 4.05 -14.84
N LEU A 45 15.73 4.01 -14.09
CA LEU A 45 16.00 2.91 -13.13
C LEU A 45 14.77 2.63 -12.23
N PHE A 46 14.07 3.68 -11.81
CA PHE A 46 12.85 3.57 -11.03
C PHE A 46 11.70 2.86 -11.78
N GLU A 47 11.46 3.20 -13.05
CA GLU A 47 10.41 2.57 -13.85
C GLU A 47 10.69 1.07 -14.05
N VAL A 48 11.95 0.72 -14.34
CA VAL A 48 12.39 -0.68 -14.47
C VAL A 48 12.20 -1.43 -13.15
N MET A 49 12.64 -0.85 -12.04
CA MET A 49 12.49 -1.47 -10.72
C MET A 49 11.03 -1.62 -10.31
N SER A 50 10.19 -0.60 -10.55
CA SER A 50 8.74 -0.66 -10.31
C SER A 50 8.08 -1.75 -11.16
N GLY A 51 8.45 -1.85 -12.44
CA GLY A 51 7.97 -2.90 -13.33
C GLY A 51 8.38 -4.30 -12.86
N ALA A 52 9.64 -4.47 -12.44
CA ALA A 52 10.11 -5.75 -11.90
C ALA A 52 9.35 -6.15 -10.63
N VAL A 53 9.09 -5.21 -9.72
CA VAL A 53 8.27 -5.44 -8.52
C VAL A 53 6.86 -5.87 -8.89
N ASN A 54 6.20 -5.18 -9.83
CA ASN A 54 4.86 -5.52 -10.29
C ASN A 54 4.80 -6.95 -10.86
N ILE A 55 5.79 -7.33 -11.68
CA ILE A 55 5.89 -8.69 -12.26
C ILE A 55 6.06 -9.73 -11.16
N MET A 56 6.98 -9.50 -10.22
CA MET A 56 7.22 -10.43 -9.11
C MET A 56 5.98 -10.56 -8.22
N GLN A 57 5.29 -9.47 -7.93
CA GLN A 57 4.05 -9.46 -7.14
C GLN A 57 2.93 -10.24 -7.83
N ASP A 58 2.72 -10.05 -9.13
CA ASP A 58 1.73 -10.81 -9.89
C ASP A 58 2.05 -12.31 -9.87
N HIS A 59 3.33 -12.66 -10.08
CA HIS A 59 3.77 -14.05 -10.04
C HIS A 59 3.55 -14.70 -8.67
N ILE A 60 3.95 -14.05 -7.57
CA ILE A 60 3.75 -14.56 -6.20
C ILE A 60 2.26 -14.70 -5.91
N THR A 61 1.45 -13.70 -6.25
CA THR A 61 0.00 -13.71 -6.03
C THR A 61 -0.65 -14.87 -6.79
N ARG A 62 -0.33 -15.03 -8.07
CA ARG A 62 -0.85 -16.13 -8.90
C ARG A 62 -0.42 -17.50 -8.39
N SER A 63 0.85 -17.64 -8.00
CA SER A 63 1.37 -18.88 -7.41
C SER A 63 0.64 -19.21 -6.12
N ARG A 64 0.35 -18.22 -5.27
CA ARG A 64 -0.41 -18.42 -4.04
C ARG A 64 -1.85 -18.82 -4.31
N LEU A 65 -2.55 -18.13 -5.20
CA LEU A 65 -3.93 -18.47 -5.56
C LEU A 65 -4.06 -19.85 -6.19
N ALA A 66 -3.01 -20.34 -6.87
CA ALA A 66 -2.97 -21.71 -7.39
C ALA A 66 -2.80 -22.77 -6.29
N MET A 67 -2.18 -22.42 -5.16
CA MET A 67 -2.01 -23.32 -4.00
C MET A 67 -3.20 -23.25 -3.04
N ASP A 68 -3.69 -22.04 -2.78
CA ASP A 68 -4.79 -21.73 -1.87
C ASP A 68 -5.75 -20.75 -2.58
N PRO A 69 -6.79 -21.28 -3.24
CA PRO A 69 -7.70 -20.46 -4.02
C PRO A 69 -8.55 -19.58 -3.11
N ALA A 70 -8.63 -18.28 -3.42
CA ALA A 70 -9.54 -17.37 -2.73
C ALA A 70 -11.00 -17.71 -3.07
N ASP A 71 -11.90 -17.56 -2.08
CA ASP A 71 -13.34 -17.68 -2.30
C ASP A 71 -13.87 -16.64 -3.30
N LEU A 72 -13.26 -15.44 -3.30
CA LEU A 72 -13.56 -14.35 -4.22
C LEU A 72 -12.31 -13.51 -4.50
N VAL A 73 -12.10 -13.15 -5.75
CA VAL A 73 -11.05 -12.22 -6.18
C VAL A 73 -11.69 -11.00 -6.84
N LEU A 74 -11.41 -9.80 -6.32
CA LEU A 74 -11.83 -8.53 -6.91
C LEU A 74 -10.64 -7.89 -7.64
N ARG A 75 -10.85 -7.46 -8.89
CA ARG A 75 -9.80 -6.86 -9.74
C ARG A 75 -10.36 -5.61 -10.44
N PRO A 76 -10.50 -4.49 -9.71
CA PRO A 76 -10.85 -3.22 -10.34
C PRO A 76 -9.80 -2.85 -11.40
N ASP A 77 -10.22 -2.27 -12.51
CA ASP A 77 -9.32 -1.87 -13.60
C ASP A 77 -8.58 -0.59 -13.23
N LEU A 78 -7.28 -0.71 -13.04
CA LEU A 78 -6.38 0.40 -12.72
C LEU A 78 -5.18 0.43 -13.69
N ALA A 79 -5.33 -0.09 -14.91
CA ALA A 79 -4.23 -0.19 -15.88
C ALA A 79 -3.57 1.17 -16.19
N ASP A 80 -4.33 2.27 -16.07
CA ASP A 80 -3.88 3.63 -16.34
C ASP A 80 -3.24 4.34 -15.12
N PHE A 81 -3.07 3.64 -13.99
CA PHE A 81 -2.48 4.20 -12.77
C PHE A 81 -1.04 3.73 -12.58
N GLN A 82 -0.14 4.69 -12.33
CA GLN A 82 1.23 4.43 -11.92
C GLN A 82 1.36 4.46 -10.39
N LEU A 83 2.46 3.89 -9.89
CA LEU A 83 2.73 3.76 -8.45
C LEU A 83 2.66 5.10 -7.68
N MET A 84 3.00 6.21 -8.34
CA MET A 84 3.11 7.54 -7.71
C MET A 84 1.96 8.50 -8.10
N ASP A 85 0.87 8.01 -8.70
CA ASP A 85 -0.26 8.84 -9.15
C ASP A 85 -1.21 9.26 -8.01
N PHE A 86 -0.66 9.73 -6.88
CA PHE A 86 -1.43 10.12 -5.70
C PHE A 86 -2.43 11.26 -5.97
N HIS A 87 -2.13 12.11 -6.95
CA HIS A 87 -3.03 13.19 -7.37
C HIS A 87 -4.36 12.67 -7.94
N ARG A 88 -4.40 11.43 -8.45
CA ARG A 88 -5.60 10.76 -8.97
C ARG A 88 -6.23 9.78 -7.98
N ALA A 89 -5.83 9.80 -6.71
CA ALA A 89 -6.33 8.83 -5.72
C ALA A 89 -7.86 8.77 -5.63
N ARG A 90 -8.56 9.91 -5.80
CA ARG A 90 -10.03 9.94 -5.80
C ARG A 90 -10.63 9.09 -6.92
N GLU A 91 -10.07 9.20 -8.12
CA GLU A 91 -10.51 8.44 -9.30
C GLU A 91 -10.35 6.93 -9.07
N ALA A 92 -9.19 6.49 -8.56
CA ALA A 92 -8.96 5.09 -8.23
C ALA A 92 -9.95 4.54 -7.18
N ILE A 93 -10.29 5.36 -6.17
CA ILE A 93 -11.27 4.97 -5.15
C ILE A 93 -12.66 4.83 -5.77
N ASP A 94 -13.05 5.75 -6.65
CA ASP A 94 -14.36 5.73 -7.29
C ASP A 94 -14.49 4.53 -8.25
N ILE A 95 -13.44 4.19 -9.00
CA ILE A 95 -13.35 2.94 -9.78
C ILE A 95 -13.57 1.72 -8.87
N GLY A 96 -12.90 1.69 -7.72
CA GLY A 96 -13.07 0.60 -6.74
C GLY A 96 -14.51 0.49 -6.22
N ARG A 97 -15.16 1.62 -5.93
CA ARG A 97 -16.58 1.64 -5.50
C ARG A 97 -17.50 1.12 -6.59
N GLN A 98 -17.36 1.62 -7.81
CA GLN A 98 -18.17 1.20 -8.93
C GLN A 98 -18.01 -0.31 -9.19
N HIS A 99 -16.77 -0.81 -9.17
CA HIS A 99 -16.50 -2.23 -9.31
C HIS A 99 -17.18 -3.07 -8.21
N LEU A 100 -17.20 -2.58 -6.97
CA LEU A 100 -17.93 -3.23 -5.87
C LEU A 100 -19.44 -3.25 -6.09
N GLU A 101 -20.02 -2.17 -6.60
CA GLU A 101 -21.46 -2.09 -6.91
C GLU A 101 -21.83 -3.10 -8.01
N GLU A 102 -20.99 -3.24 -9.03
CA GLU A 102 -21.17 -4.21 -10.12
C GLU A 102 -21.12 -5.67 -9.64
N VAL A 103 -20.24 -5.97 -8.68
CA VAL A 103 -20.06 -7.34 -8.14
C VAL A 103 -20.88 -7.61 -6.88
N ALA A 104 -21.66 -6.64 -6.38
CA ALA A 104 -22.43 -6.74 -5.14
C ALA A 104 -23.30 -8.01 -5.03
N PRO A 105 -24.02 -8.46 -6.08
CA PRO A 105 -24.81 -9.69 -6.00
C PRO A 105 -23.98 -10.94 -5.74
N GLN A 106 -22.75 -11.01 -6.28
CA GLN A 106 -21.83 -12.13 -6.06
C GLN A 106 -21.26 -12.10 -4.63
N LEU A 107 -20.91 -10.90 -4.15
CA LEU A 107 -20.45 -10.67 -2.78
C LEU A 107 -21.49 -11.11 -1.75
N GLU A 108 -22.76 -10.74 -1.92
CA GLU A 108 -23.84 -11.13 -1.00
C GLU A 108 -24.03 -12.65 -0.96
N SER A 109 -24.01 -13.31 -2.13
CA SER A 109 -24.10 -14.77 -2.23
C SER A 109 -22.95 -15.47 -1.48
N ILE A 110 -21.71 -15.01 -1.67
CA ILE A 110 -20.53 -15.60 -1.03
C ILE A 110 -20.53 -15.30 0.48
N ALA A 111 -20.90 -14.09 0.89
CA ALA A 111 -21.00 -13.72 2.30
C ALA A 111 -22.02 -14.59 3.04
N ALA A 112 -23.18 -14.85 2.43
CA ALA A 112 -24.19 -15.74 2.99
C ALA A 112 -23.65 -17.18 3.16
N GLN A 113 -22.92 -17.69 2.16
CA GLN A 113 -22.29 -19.01 2.23
C GLN A 113 -21.24 -19.10 3.34
N LEU A 114 -20.38 -18.10 3.47
CA LEU A 114 -19.33 -18.07 4.50
C LEU A 114 -19.90 -17.94 5.91
N LEU A 115 -20.92 -17.10 6.11
CA LEU A 115 -21.60 -16.96 7.41
C LEU A 115 -22.35 -18.23 7.82
N SER A 116 -22.84 -19.02 6.86
CA SER A 116 -23.52 -20.29 7.13
C SER A 116 -22.58 -21.44 7.55
N ARG A 117 -21.27 -21.31 7.31
CA ARG A 117 -20.25 -22.31 7.65
C ARG A 117 -19.68 -22.14 9.08
N ARG A 118 -20.04 -21.08 9.79
CA ARG A 118 -19.57 -20.77 11.15
C ARG A 118 -20.60 -21.18 12.20
#